data_AF-A0A8B2NG38-F1
#
_entry.id   AF-A0A8B2NG38-F1
#
_cell.length_a   1.000
_cell.length_b   1.000
_cell.length_c   1.000
_cell.angle_alpha   90.00
_cell.angle_beta   90.00
_cell.angle_gamma   90.00
#
_symmetry.space_group_name_H-M   'P 1'
#
loop_
_entity.id
_entity.type
_entity.pdbx_description
1 polymer ?
#
loop_
_entity_poly.entity_id
_entity_poly.type
_entity_poly.pdbx_seq_one_letter_code
_entity_poly.pdbx_strand_id
1 'polypeptide(L)'
;MIGPVYDVWSDGNTVWVNSQTGMCVGRFSRRGIDVHRDLDEQLATGQQCLDCVHDLSPPEAWERFKASMTLHYGIEIGEHLRPAYARTEALPA
;
A
#
# COMPACT_ATOMS: atom_id res chain seq x y z
N MET A 1 18.53 -14.85 -6.05
CA MET A 1 18.46 -13.38 -6.07
C MET A 1 17.67 -12.95 -4.85
N ILE A 2 18.25 -12.15 -3.96
CA ILE A 2 17.48 -11.49 -2.89
C ILE A 2 16.86 -10.26 -3.55
N GLY A 3 15.53 -10.20 -3.61
CA GLY A 3 14.82 -9.04 -4.15
C GLY A 3 15.09 -7.76 -3.36
N PRO A 4 14.63 -6.59 -3.84
CA PRO A 4 14.72 -5.36 -3.06
C PRO A 4 14.07 -5.54 -1.68
N VAL A 5 14.83 -5.23 -0.63
CA VAL A 5 14.34 -5.19 0.76
C VAL A 5 13.42 -3.98 0.92
N TYR A 6 12.22 -4.18 1.44
CA TYR A 6 11.28 -3.11 1.78
C TYR A 6 11.09 -3.05 3.29
N ASP A 7 10.86 -1.84 3.79
CA ASP A 7 10.45 -1.62 5.18
C ASP A 7 8.94 -1.42 5.24
N VAL A 8 8.26 -2.17 6.13
CA VAL A 8 6.81 -2.09 6.32
C VAL A 8 6.54 -1.54 7.71
N TRP A 9 5.93 -0.36 7.77
CA TRP A 9 5.67 0.35 9.01
C TRP A 9 4.18 0.65 9.19
N SER A 10 3.73 0.74 10.44
CA SER A 10 2.35 1.06 10.78
C SER A 10 2.27 1.82 12.09
N ASP A 11 1.38 2.81 12.15
CA ASP A 11 1.00 3.52 13.38
C ASP A 11 -0.36 3.03 13.93
N GLY A 12 -0.90 1.95 13.36
CA GLY A 12 -2.22 1.39 13.66
C GLY A 12 -3.39 2.06 12.91
N ASN A 13 -3.14 3.20 12.25
CA ASN A 13 -4.11 3.90 11.41
C ASN A 13 -3.69 3.98 9.93
N THR A 14 -2.40 3.95 9.65
CA THR A 14 -1.84 4.02 8.32
C THR A 14 -0.75 2.97 8.21
N VAL A 15 -0.64 2.35 7.05
CA VAL A 15 0.45 1.41 6.74
C VAL A 15 1.27 2.01 5.61
N TRP A 16 2.58 1.98 5.77
CA TRP A 16 3.56 2.46 4.79
C TRP A 16 4.47 1.32 4.37
N VAL A 17 4.83 1.33 3.11
CA VAL A 17 5.84 0.46 2.53
C VAL A 17 6.88 1.35 1.87
N ASN A 18 8.10 1.31 2.39
CA ASN A 18 9.21 2.14 1.94
C ASN A 18 10.27 1.29 1.25
N SER A 19 10.78 1.77 0.11
CA SER A 19 11.94 1.18 -0.55
C SER A 19 13.25 1.60 0.14
N GLN A 20 14.37 0.97 -0.24
CA GLN A 20 15.69 1.31 0.32
C GLN A 20 16.16 2.72 -0.05
N THR A 21 15.57 3.33 -1.08
CA THR A 21 15.83 4.73 -1.45
C THR A 21 15.12 5.71 -0.53
N GLY A 22 14.31 5.22 0.43
CA GLY A 22 13.50 6.02 1.34
C GLY A 22 12.17 6.47 0.75
N MET A 23 11.83 6.02 -0.45
CA MET A 23 10.57 6.36 -1.11
C MET A 23 9.41 5.52 -0.58
N CYS A 24 8.29 6.18 -0.31
CA CYS A 24 7.03 5.50 0.01
C CYS A 24 6.39 4.97 -1.28
N VAL A 25 6.52 3.67 -1.50
CA VAL A 25 5.97 2.97 -2.68
C VAL A 25 4.54 2.44 -2.44
N GLY A 26 4.14 2.31 -1.18
CA GLY A 26 2.80 1.89 -0.79
C GLY A 26 2.31 2.64 0.45
N ARG A 27 1.08 3.16 0.42
CA ARG A 27 0.40 3.70 1.59
C ARG A 27 -1.04 3.21 1.63
N PHE A 28 -1.49 2.72 2.78
CA PHE A 28 -2.89 2.48 3.09
C PHE A 28 -3.33 3.41 4.22
N SER A 29 -4.48 4.06 4.08
CA SER A 29 -5.10 4.88 5.13
C SER A 29 -6.62 4.87 5.04
N ARG A 30 -7.31 5.60 5.92
CA ARG A 30 -8.77 5.81 5.82
C ARG A 30 -9.22 6.46 4.51
N ARG A 31 -8.29 7.10 3.79
CA ARG A 31 -8.57 7.77 2.52
C ARG A 31 -8.39 6.85 1.31
N GLY A 32 -8.05 5.58 1.51
CA GLY A 32 -7.79 4.61 0.46
C GLY A 32 -6.32 4.23 0.37
N ILE A 33 -5.88 3.92 -0.85
CA ILE A 33 -4.54 3.41 -1.15
C ILE A 33 -3.79 4.33 -2.11
N ASP A 34 -2.48 4.39 -1.91
CA ASP A 34 -1.53 4.92 -2.87
C ASP A 34 -0.47 3.87 -3.15
N VAL A 35 -0.38 3.40 -4.40
CA VAL A 35 0.68 2.49 -4.84
C VAL A 35 1.41 3.16 -5.99
N HIS A 36 2.67 3.47 -5.79
CA HIS A 36 3.50 4.22 -6.73
C HIS A 36 4.68 3.40 -7.18
N ARG A 37 5.22 3.72 -8.36
CA ARG A 37 6.54 3.26 -8.83
C ARG A 37 7.66 3.76 -7.92
N ASP A 38 8.76 3.02 -7.83
CA ASP A 38 9.96 3.48 -7.11
C ASP A 38 10.71 4.59 -7.89
N LEU A 39 11.64 5.28 -7.23
CA LEU A 39 12.34 6.46 -7.74
C LEU A 39 12.92 6.25 -9.14
N ASP A 40 13.67 5.17 -9.34
CA ASP A 40 14.37 4.90 -10.60
C ASP A 40 13.39 4.76 -11.77
N GLU A 41 12.24 4.12 -11.53
CA GLU A 41 11.23 3.93 -12.55
C GLU A 41 10.43 5.22 -12.82
N GLN A 42 10.20 6.05 -11.79
CA GLN A 42 9.63 7.39 -11.99
C GLN A 42 10.55 8.27 -12.83
N LEU A 43 11.86 8.25 -12.57
CA LEU A 43 12.84 9.01 -13.36
C LEU A 43 12.94 8.51 -14.81
N ALA A 44 12.84 7.19 -15.01
CA ALA A 44 12.92 6.59 -16.34
C ALA A 44 11.65 6.80 -17.17
N THR A 45 10.46 6.74 -16.56
CA THR A 45 9.18 6.71 -17.27
C THR A 45 8.39 8.01 -17.18
N GLY A 46 8.70 8.87 -16.20
CA GLY A 46 7.89 10.04 -15.85
C GLY A 46 6.54 9.70 -15.22
N GLN A 47 6.26 8.42 -14.95
CA GLN A 47 5.00 7.97 -14.36
C GLN A 47 5.17 7.66 -12.88
N GLN A 48 4.18 8.03 -12.07
CA GLN A 48 4.19 7.76 -10.63
C GLN A 48 3.24 6.64 -10.23
N CYS A 49 1.99 6.68 -10.69
CA CYS A 49 0.92 5.82 -10.18
C CYS A 49 0.95 4.40 -10.77
N LEU A 50 0.88 3.40 -9.90
CA LEU A 50 0.59 2.01 -10.25
C LEU A 50 -0.86 1.66 -9.91
N ASP A 51 -1.30 1.99 -8.69
CA ASP A 51 -2.66 1.69 -8.21
C ASP A 51 -3.08 2.59 -7.04
N CYS A 52 -3.49 3.83 -7.33
CA CYS A 52 -4.06 4.74 -6.33
C CYS A 52 -5.59 4.77 -6.42
N VAL A 53 -6.27 4.53 -5.31
CA VAL A 53 -7.74 4.44 -5.23
C VAL A 53 -8.24 5.04 -3.92
N HIS A 54 -9.24 5.91 -4.01
CA HIS A 54 -9.74 6.69 -2.87
C HIS A 54 -11.26 6.61 -2.66
N ASP A 55 -11.96 5.76 -3.43
CA ASP A 55 -13.42 5.63 -3.46
C ASP A 55 -13.95 4.26 -2.94
N LEU A 56 -13.06 3.42 -2.41
CA LEU A 56 -13.42 2.12 -1.81
C LEU A 56 -13.70 2.23 -0.31
N SER A 57 -14.52 1.31 0.21
CA SER A 57 -14.63 1.15 1.66
C SER A 57 -13.29 0.71 2.26
N PRO A 58 -12.99 1.03 3.53
CA PRO A 58 -11.70 0.68 4.12
C PRO A 58 -11.34 -0.82 4.07
N PRO A 59 -12.27 -1.78 4.27
CA PRO A 59 -11.96 -3.20 4.10
C PRO A 59 -11.61 -3.59 2.66
N GLU A 60 -12.36 -3.09 1.67
CA GLU A 60 -12.09 -3.34 0.25
C GLU A 60 -10.76 -2.72 -0.18
N ALA A 61 -10.50 -1.48 0.25
CA ALA A 61 -9.24 -0.78 0.02
C ALA A 61 -8.05 -1.56 0.61
N TRP A 62 -8.23 -2.21 1.77
CA TRP A 62 -7.18 -3.01 2.38
C TRP A 62 -6.87 -4.27 1.57
N GLU A 63 -7.89 -4.99 1.12
CA GLU A 63 -7.67 -6.16 0.26
C GLU A 63 -6.97 -5.78 -1.05
N ARG A 64 -7.38 -4.66 -1.66
CA ARG A 64 -6.70 -4.12 -2.84
C ARG A 64 -5.25 -3.73 -2.53
N PHE A 65 -5.00 -3.07 -1.40
CA PHE A 65 -3.64 -2.70 -0.99
C PHE A 65 -2.71 -3.92 -0.94
N LYS A 66 -3.13 -4.99 -0.26
CA LYS A 66 -2.33 -6.23 -0.18
C LYS A 66 -2.07 -6.81 -1.56
N ALA A 67 -3.13 -6.92 -2.38
CA ALA A 67 -3.02 -7.48 -3.73
C ALA A 67 -2.03 -6.68 -4.60
N SER A 68 -2.09 -5.36 -4.53
CA SER A 68 -1.22 -4.46 -5.31
C SER A 68 0.23 -4.48 -4.81
N MET A 69 0.46 -4.57 -3.49
CA MET A 69 1.81 -4.78 -2.93
C MET A 69 2.42 -6.12 -3.39
N THR A 70 1.64 -7.20 -3.37
CA THR A 70 2.09 -8.50 -3.88
C THR A 70 2.38 -8.45 -5.38
N LEU A 71 1.49 -7.85 -6.17
CA LEU A 71 1.61 -7.79 -7.62
C LEU A 71 2.83 -6.99 -8.09
N HIS A 72 3.03 -5.80 -7.53
CA HIS A 72 4.05 -4.87 -8.02
C HIS A 72 5.40 -5.03 -7.34
N TYR A 73 5.41 -5.47 -6.08
CA TYR A 73 6.61 -5.49 -5.26
C TYR A 73 6.94 -6.86 -4.66
N GLY A 74 6.05 -7.85 -4.80
CA GLY A 74 6.24 -9.19 -4.22
C GLY A 74 6.20 -9.18 -2.69
N ILE A 75 5.55 -8.18 -2.09
CA ILE A 75 5.48 -8.00 -0.63
C ILE A 75 4.15 -8.50 -0.10
N GLU A 76 4.20 -9.44 0.84
CA GLU A 76 3.03 -9.88 1.60
C GLU A 76 2.81 -8.99 2.83
N ILE A 77 1.78 -8.15 2.80
CA ILE A 77 1.41 -7.32 3.95
C ILE A 77 0.64 -8.17 4.97
N GLY A 78 1.22 -8.31 6.16
CA GLY A 78 0.67 -9.13 7.23
C GLY A 78 -0.64 -8.57 7.81
N GLU A 79 -1.59 -9.47 8.09
CA GLU A 79 -2.91 -9.11 8.63
C GLU A 79 -2.86 -8.40 10.00
N HIS A 80 -1.82 -8.65 10.79
CA HIS A 80 -1.59 -7.97 12.08
C HIS A 80 -1.41 -6.45 11.93
N LEU A 81 -1.04 -5.97 10.73
CA LEU A 81 -0.90 -4.55 10.42
C LEU A 81 -2.21 -3.89 10.02
N ARG A 82 -3.28 -4.66 9.75
CA ARG A 82 -4.58 -4.14 9.33
C ARG A 82 -5.15 -3.21 10.40
N PRO A 83 -5.36 -1.91 10.07
CA PRO A 83 -6.00 -0.97 10.98
C PRO A 83 -7.38 -1.44 11.41
N ALA A 84 -7.77 -1.16 12.66
CA ALA A 84 -9.04 -1.63 13.21
C ALA A 84 -10.25 -1.21 12.36
N TYR A 85 -10.24 0.00 11.80
CA TYR A 85 -11.31 0.52 10.96
C TYR A 85 -11.43 -0.20 9.60
N ALA A 86 -10.42 -0.97 9.20
CA ALA A 86 -10.42 -1.72 7.95
C ALA A 86 -10.84 -3.20 8.14
N ARG A 87 -11.23 -3.59 9.36
CA ARG A 87 -11.66 -4.97 9.68
C ARG A 87 -13.15 -5.21 9.54
N THR A 88 -13.94 -4.14 9.59
CA THR A 88 -15.40 -4.22 9.62
C THR A 88 -15.93 -3.48 8.41
N GLU A 89 -16.76 -4.16 7.62
CA GLU A 89 -17.58 -3.45 6.63
C GLU A 89 -18.46 -2.46 7.39
N ALA A 90 -18.40 -1.19 7.00
CA ALA A 90 -19.35 -0.23 7.53
C ALA A 90 -20.75 -0.79 7.23
N LEU A 91 -21.60 -0.91 8.26
CA LEU A 91 -23.01 -1.22 8.07
C LEU A 91 -23.55 -0.22 7.04
N PRO A 92 -24.32 -0.67 6.04
CA PRO A 92 -24.98 0.27 5.14
C PRO A 92 -25.81 1.26 5.98
N ALA A 93 -25.68 2.54 5.64
CA ALA A 93 -26.38 3.65 6.27
C ALA A 93 -27.91 3.48 6.19
#